data_AF-A0AAW4UG65-F1
#
_entry.id   AF-A0AAW4UG65-F1
#
_cell.length_a   1.000
_cell.length_b   1.000
_cell.length_c   1.000
_cell.angle_alpha   90.00
_cell.angle_beta   90.00
_cell.angle_gamma   90.00
#
_symmetry.space_group_name_H-M   'P 1'
#
loop_
_entity.id
_entity.type
_entity.pdbx_description
1 polymer ?
#
loop_
_entity_poly.entity_id
_entity_poly.type
_entity_poly.pdbx_seq_one_letter_code
_entity_poly.pdbx_strand_id
1 'polypeptide(L)'
;TDFKITPEAIRSHVNDKTKAILLNYPTNPTGVILNRTEAEAIAEELQQHEIFVLSDEIYAENTFKGKHTSLAEFEGLRDQLLLISGLSKS
;
A
#
# COMPACT_ATOMS: atom_id res chain seq x y z
N THR A 1 8.02 9.36 12.36
CA THR A 1 7.24 8.69 11.31
C THR A 1 5.80 8.67 11.76
N ASP A 2 4.93 9.47 11.16
CA ASP A 2 3.49 9.54 11.49
C ASP A 2 2.75 8.27 11.02
N PHE A 3 3.25 7.09 11.40
CA PHE A 3 2.79 5.76 10.99
C PHE A 3 2.75 5.52 9.47
N LYS A 4 3.45 6.35 8.68
CA LYS A 4 3.60 6.17 7.23
C LYS A 4 4.74 5.20 6.91
N ILE A 5 4.45 4.23 6.05
CA ILE A 5 5.47 3.41 5.41
C ILE A 5 6.29 4.27 4.43
N THR A 6 7.58 3.99 4.32
CA THR A 6 8.49 4.69 3.40
C THR A 6 9.23 3.68 2.51
N PRO A 7 9.70 4.09 1.32
CA PRO A 7 10.54 3.23 0.47
C PRO A 7 11.79 2.72 1.20
N GLU A 8 12.40 3.54 2.05
CA GLU A 8 13.56 3.16 2.85
C GLU A 8 13.24 2.06 3.88
N ALA A 9 12.05 2.10 4.49
CA ALA A 9 11.61 1.05 5.39
C ALA A 9 11.43 -0.29 4.64
N ILE A 10 10.92 -0.25 3.41
CA ILE A 10 10.79 -1.45 2.56
C ILE A 10 12.18 -2.01 2.23
N ARG A 11 13.11 -1.17 1.71
CA ARG A 11 14.49 -1.60 1.39
C ARG A 11 15.23 -2.23 2.55
N SER A 12 15.06 -1.69 3.76
CA SER A 12 15.79 -2.15 4.94
C SER A 12 15.26 -3.47 5.52
N HIS A 13 14.02 -3.86 5.19
CA HIS A 13 13.37 -5.04 5.77
C HIS A 13 13.14 -6.17 4.78
N VAL A 14 12.97 -5.87 3.49
CA VAL A 14 12.84 -6.88 2.44
C VAL A 14 14.20 -7.54 2.18
N ASN A 15 14.20 -8.87 2.17
CA ASN A 15 15.37 -9.72 1.91
C ASN A 15 14.92 -11.02 1.23
N ASP A 16 15.86 -11.90 0.88
CA ASP A 16 15.61 -13.15 0.13
C ASP A 16 14.62 -14.13 0.80
N LYS A 17 14.38 -13.99 2.12
CA LYS A 17 13.39 -14.80 2.86
C LYS A 17 12.00 -14.17 2.86
N THR A 18 11.88 -12.92 2.46
CA THR A 18 10.60 -12.20 2.38
C THR A 18 9.80 -12.75 1.21
N LYS A 19 8.53 -13.09 1.46
CA LYS A 19 7.63 -13.64 0.43
C LYS A 19 6.45 -12.73 0.12
N ALA A 20 6.06 -11.89 1.08
CA ALA A 20 5.00 -10.94 0.91
C ALA A 20 5.14 -9.76 1.85
N ILE A 21 4.51 -8.65 1.49
CA ILE A 21 4.25 -7.50 2.35
C ILE A 21 2.75 -7.24 2.42
N LEU A 22 2.24 -6.90 3.60
CA LEU A 22 0.85 -6.50 3.80
C LEU A 22 0.80 -5.01 4.12
N LEU A 23 0.14 -4.24 3.28
CA LEU A 23 -0.09 -2.82 3.43
C LEU A 23 -1.57 -2.59 3.72
N ASN A 24 -1.89 -2.16 4.94
CA ASN A 24 -3.25 -1.78 5.30
C ASN A 24 -3.42 -0.27 5.16
N TYR A 25 -4.14 0.13 4.12
CA TYR A 25 -4.22 1.52 3.71
C TYR A 25 -5.54 1.82 2.97
N PRO A 26 -6.43 2.70 3.47
CA PRO A 26 -6.25 3.58 4.64
C PRO A 26 -6.24 2.84 5.99
N THR A 27 -5.35 3.24 6.90
CA THR A 27 -5.21 2.60 8.22
C THR A 27 -6.22 3.14 9.23
N ASN A 28 -6.96 2.25 9.89
CA ASN A 28 -7.76 2.53 11.10
C ASN A 28 -6.94 2.08 12.34
N PRO A 29 -6.75 2.85 13.43
CA PRO A 29 -7.38 4.13 13.83
C PRO A 29 -6.60 5.40 13.47
N THR A 30 -5.46 5.30 12.80
CA THR A 30 -4.56 6.44 12.58
C THR A 30 -5.04 7.40 11.49
N GLY A 31 -5.94 6.97 10.59
CA GLY A 31 -6.49 7.79 9.52
C GLY A 31 -5.43 8.28 8.53
N VAL A 32 -4.27 7.62 8.50
CA VAL A 32 -3.14 8.00 7.67
C VAL A 32 -3.49 7.72 6.22
N ILE A 33 -3.34 8.76 5.39
CA ILE A 33 -3.54 8.75 3.94
C ILE A 33 -2.15 8.96 3.28
N LEU A 34 -1.76 8.06 2.38
CA LEU A 34 -0.74 8.17 1.36
C LEU A 34 -1.30 9.00 0.21
N ASN A 35 -0.68 10.14 -0.05
CA ASN A 35 -0.96 10.89 -1.25
C ASN A 35 -0.38 10.15 -2.49
N ARG A 36 -0.76 10.60 -3.69
CA ARG A 36 -0.33 9.94 -4.94
C ARG A 36 1.19 9.79 -5.07
N THR A 37 1.95 10.82 -4.70
CA THR A 37 3.42 10.79 -4.78
C THR A 37 4.03 9.81 -3.77
N GLU A 38 3.46 9.72 -2.56
CA GLU A 38 3.87 8.74 -1.57
C GLU A 38 3.56 7.31 -2.03
N ALA A 39 2.35 7.08 -2.56
CA ALA A 39 1.94 5.78 -3.10
C ALA A 39 2.79 5.36 -4.31
N GLU A 40 3.12 6.30 -5.19
CA GLU A 40 4.00 6.08 -6.35
C GLU A 40 5.41 5.69 -5.91
N ALA A 41 6.02 6.41 -4.96
CA ALA A 41 7.33 6.08 -4.44
C ALA A 41 7.37 4.68 -3.76
N ILE A 42 6.29 4.30 -3.09
CA ILE A 42 6.14 2.94 -2.51
C ILE A 42 6.00 1.92 -3.63
N ALA A 43 5.20 2.19 -4.66
CA ALA A 43 5.00 1.28 -5.77
C ALA A 43 6.27 1.06 -6.59
N GLU A 44 7.04 2.11 -6.86
CA GLU A 44 8.34 2.03 -7.53
C GLU A 44 9.31 1.15 -6.75
N GLU A 45 9.35 1.28 -5.43
CA GLU A 45 10.22 0.45 -4.59
C GLU A 45 9.77 -1.01 -4.59
N LEU A 46 8.47 -1.28 -4.42
CA LEU A 46 7.93 -2.63 -4.39
C LEU A 46 8.15 -3.39 -5.71
N GLN A 47 8.14 -2.69 -6.85
CA GLN A 47 8.43 -3.28 -8.16
C GLN A 47 9.85 -3.84 -8.29
N GLN A 48 10.78 -3.42 -7.42
CA GLN A 48 12.15 -3.92 -7.43
C GLN A 48 12.29 -5.27 -6.73
N HIS A 49 11.25 -5.73 -6.02
CA HIS A 49 11.28 -6.94 -5.22
C HIS A 49 10.30 -7.98 -5.78
N GLU A 50 10.78 -9.20 -5.99
CA GLU A 50 9.95 -10.34 -6.40
C GLU A 50 9.20 -10.93 -5.19
N ILE A 51 8.28 -10.14 -4.61
CA ILE A 51 7.45 -10.49 -3.47
C ILE A 51 5.98 -10.15 -3.73
N PHE A 52 5.06 -10.86 -3.07
CA PHE A 52 3.65 -10.49 -3.14
C PHE A 52 3.35 -9.21 -2.34
N VAL A 53 2.49 -8.36 -2.88
CA VAL A 53 1.99 -7.15 -2.21
C VAL A 53 0.52 -7.37 -1.90
N LEU A 54 0.15 -7.48 -0.63
CA LEU A 54 -1.24 -7.51 -0.21
C LEU A 54 -1.63 -6.08 0.17
N SER A 55 -2.59 -5.50 -0.53
CA SER A 55 -3.09 -4.15 -0.24
C SER A 55 -4.51 -4.24 0.30
N ASP A 56 -4.68 -3.97 1.58
CA ASP A 56 -5.98 -3.91 2.24
C ASP A 56 -6.52 -2.48 2.24
N GLU A 57 -7.44 -2.25 1.30
CA GLU A 57 -8.05 -0.95 1.01
C GLU A 57 -9.54 -0.90 1.43
N ILE A 58 -9.94 -1.68 2.44
CA ILE A 58 -11.34 -1.79 2.90
C ILE A 58 -11.96 -0.47 3.42
N TYR A 59 -11.14 0.57 3.64
CA TYR A 59 -11.57 1.90 4.06
C TYR A 59 -11.46 2.95 2.94
N ALA A 60 -11.26 2.57 1.68
CA ALA A 60 -11.07 3.51 0.57
C ALA A 60 -12.22 4.55 0.44
N GLU A 61 -13.46 4.16 0.76
CA GLU A 61 -14.63 5.06 0.71
C GLU A 61 -14.77 5.97 1.93
N ASN A 62 -14.14 5.63 3.06
CA ASN A 62 -14.19 6.40 4.31
C ASN A 62 -13.16 7.55 4.38
N THR A 63 -12.66 7.99 3.24
CA THR A 63 -11.61 9.02 3.15
C THR A 63 -12.21 10.42 3.32
N PHE A 64 -12.38 10.90 4.57
CA PHE A 64 -12.97 12.21 4.88
C PHE A 64 -12.15 13.43 4.38
N LYS A 65 -10.86 13.25 4.04
CA LYS A 65 -9.97 14.30 3.53
C LYS A 65 -9.06 13.76 2.42
N GLY A 66 -9.42 13.98 1.17
CA GLY A 66 -8.60 13.65 -0.01
C GLY A 66 -9.12 12.45 -0.81
N LYS A 67 -8.51 12.22 -1.98
CA LYS A 67 -8.80 11.07 -2.84
C LYS A 67 -7.82 9.95 -2.50
N HIS A 68 -8.33 8.78 -2.12
CA HIS A 68 -7.53 7.56 -1.98
C HIS A 68 -6.86 7.23 -3.32
N THR A 69 -5.56 6.93 -3.28
CA THR A 69 -4.81 6.42 -4.43
C THR A 69 -4.58 4.94 -4.20
N SER A 70 -5.20 4.11 -5.02
CA SER A 70 -5.07 2.65 -4.90
C SER A 70 -3.71 2.20 -5.42
N LEU A 71 -3.09 1.22 -4.78
CA LEU A 71 -1.88 0.59 -5.33
C LEU A 71 -2.17 -0.16 -6.63
N ALA A 72 -3.44 -0.52 -6.87
CA ALA A 72 -3.89 -1.13 -8.12
C ALA A 72 -3.82 -0.19 -9.33
N GLU A 73 -3.64 1.13 -9.12
CA GLU A 73 -3.45 2.10 -10.21
C GLU A 73 -2.05 2.01 -10.85
N PHE A 74 -1.08 1.34 -10.21
CA PHE A 74 0.30 1.24 -10.70
C PHE A 74 0.50 -0.07 -11.48
N GLU A 75 0.63 0.03 -12.81
CA GLU A 75 0.72 -1.14 -13.70
C GLU A 75 1.86 -2.10 -13.36
N GLY A 76 3.01 -1.57 -12.91
CA GLY A 76 4.17 -2.40 -12.57
C GLY A 76 3.97 -3.32 -11.36
N LEU A 77 2.94 -3.06 -10.53
CA LEU A 77 2.60 -3.94 -9.40
C LEU A 77 1.59 -5.03 -9.75
N ARG A 78 0.95 -4.95 -10.92
CA ARG A 78 -0.25 -5.73 -11.24
C ARG A 78 -0.06 -7.24 -11.09
N ASP A 79 1.10 -7.75 -11.47
CA ASP A 79 1.38 -9.20 -11.45
C ASP A 79 1.72 -9.74 -10.05
N GLN A 80 2.01 -8.86 -9.09
CA GLN A 80 2.35 -9.24 -7.71
C GLN A 80 1.40 -8.66 -6.65
N LEU A 81 0.39 -7.88 -7.06
CA LEU A 81 -0.56 -7.22 -6.17
C LEU A 81 -1.82 -8.07 -5.94
N LEU A 82 -2.13 -8.29 -4.67
CA LEU A 82 -3.37 -8.86 -4.16
C LEU A 82 -4.17 -7.75 -3.46
N LEU A 83 -5.17 -7.21 -4.17
CA LEU A 83 -6.06 -6.18 -3.62
C LEU A 83 -7.16 -6.81 -2.77
N ILE A 84 -7.24 -6.38 -1.51
CA ILE A 84 -8.30 -6.74 -0.56
C ILE A 84 -9.21 -5.52 -0.41
N SER A 85 -10.47 -5.68 -0.82
CA SER A 85 -11.53 -4.68 -0.69
C SER A 85 -12.81 -5.34 -0.19
N GLY A 86 -13.78 -4.57 0.29
CA GLY A 86 -15.03 -5.13 0.81
C GLY A 86 -16.09 -4.07 1.08
N LEU A 87 -17.37 -4.48 0.97
CA LEU A 87 -18.55 -3.60 1.05
C LEU A 87 -18.99 -3.27 2.49
N SER A 88 -18.45 -3.96 3.50
CA SER A 88 -18.93 -3.86 4.89
C SER A 88 -18.58 -2.54 5.59
N LYS A 89 -17.68 -1.73 5.02
CA LYS A 89 -17.25 -0.42 5.53
C LYS A 89 -17.07 0.64 4.43
N SER A 90 -17.67 0.37 3.27
CA SER A 90 -17.89 1.31 2.16
C SER A 90 -18.85 2.41 2.58
#